data_AF-A0ABD2PKP2-F1
#
_entry.id   AF-A0ABD2PKP2-F1
#
_cell.length_a   1.000
_cell.length_b   1.000
_cell.length_c   1.000
_cell.angle_alpha   90.00
_cell.angle_beta   90.00
_cell.angle_gamma   90.00
#
_symmetry.space_group_name_H-M   'P 1'
#
loop_
_entity.id
_entity.type
_entity.pdbx_description
1 polymer ?
#
loop_
_entity_poly.entity_id
_entity_poly.type
_entity_poly.pdbx_seq_one_letter_code
_entity_poly.pdbx_strand_id
1 'polypeptide(L)'
;MRTECRECVERCERYSYEKSLSVTSWKPWKANIHVYSKFLNSFEEGLAKLRQTLEEDNENLREYLKLAENLSSSTEYKDSVRKDLAVDLSHENAYTMISLHRRMSVTHIREERLVIDIFILISRVGGLFSLTIGLSAAFLVEMIELIYLACQSKRTPPAPLAEDGAFITTV
;
A
#
# COMPACT_ATOMS: atom_id res chain seq x y z
N MET A 1 -23.71 -11.83 -32.24
CA MET A 1 -22.88 -12.36 -31.14
C MET A 1 -22.04 -11.23 -30.60
N ARG A 2 -22.34 -10.77 -29.38
CA ARG A 2 -21.79 -9.55 -28.77
C ARG A 2 -20.59 -9.95 -27.92
N THR A 3 -19.39 -9.55 -28.32
CA THR A 3 -18.17 -9.65 -27.49
C THR A 3 -18.11 -8.42 -26.59
N GLU A 4 -18.62 -8.55 -25.36
CA GLU A 4 -18.41 -7.56 -24.30
C GLU A 4 -17.05 -7.82 -23.64
N CYS A 5 -16.10 -6.89 -23.83
CA CYS A 5 -14.91 -6.82 -22.99
C CYS A 5 -15.37 -6.46 -21.57
N ARG A 6 -15.36 -7.45 -20.66
CA ARG A 6 -15.42 -7.20 -19.23
C ARG A 6 -14.17 -6.42 -18.83
N GLU A 7 -14.34 -5.24 -18.23
CA GLU A 7 -13.26 -4.42 -17.70
C GLU A 7 -12.36 -5.27 -16.79
N CYS A 8 -11.05 -5.20 -17.01
CA CYS A 8 -10.09 -5.93 -16.17
C CYS A 8 -10.00 -5.24 -14.81
N VAL A 9 -10.57 -5.88 -13.78
CA VAL A 9 -10.39 -5.45 -12.40
C VAL A 9 -8.94 -5.67 -11.99
N GLU A 10 -8.32 -4.63 -11.44
CA GLU A 10 -6.96 -4.74 -10.92
C GLU A 10 -6.90 -5.67 -9.70
N ARG A 11 -5.81 -6.43 -9.57
CA ARG A 11 -5.57 -7.27 -8.39
C ARG A 11 -5.09 -6.42 -7.21
N CYS A 12 -5.52 -6.78 -6.00
CA CYS A 12 -5.09 -6.13 -4.75
C CYS A 12 -3.58 -6.33 -4.49
N GLU A 13 -3.01 -7.44 -4.96
CA GLU A 13 -1.58 -7.73 -4.85
C GLU A 13 -0.93 -7.65 -6.24
N ARG A 14 0.03 -6.74 -6.38
CA ARG A 14 0.82 -6.58 -7.61
C ARG A 14 2.29 -6.39 -7.27
N TYR A 15 3.13 -7.22 -7.89
CA TYR A 15 4.57 -7.05 -7.86
C TYR A 15 4.99 -6.20 -9.07
N SER A 16 5.56 -5.04 -8.80
CA SER A 16 6.14 -4.17 -9.84
C SER A 16 7.64 -4.08 -9.63
N TYR A 17 8.39 -4.18 -10.72
CA TYR A 17 9.83 -4.02 -10.71
C TYR A 17 10.18 -2.73 -11.43
N GLU A 18 10.85 -1.82 -10.73
CA GLU A 18 11.44 -0.65 -11.37
C GLU A 18 12.63 -1.11 -12.23
N LYS A 19 12.55 -0.81 -13.53
CA LYS A 19 13.55 -1.23 -14.51
C LYS A 19 14.48 -0.05 -14.79
N SER A 20 15.78 -0.24 -14.60
CA SER A 20 16.81 0.67 -15.10
C SER A 20 17.62 -0.05 -16.17
N LEU A 21 17.73 0.56 -17.35
CA LEU A 21 18.45 0.01 -18.48
C LEU A 21 19.74 0.81 -18.69
N SER A 22 20.87 0.13 -18.64
CA SER A 22 22.16 0.69 -19.04
C SER A 22 22.71 -0.12 -20.21
N VAL A 23 23.02 0.54 -21.32
CA VAL A 23 23.58 -0.10 -22.52
C VAL A 23 25.01 0.37 -22.70
N THR A 24 25.94 -0.56 -22.86
CA THR A 24 27.35 -0.26 -23.12
C THR A 24 27.83 -1.06 -24.32
N SER A 25 28.52 -0.40 -25.25
CA SER A 25 29.21 -1.04 -26.37
C SER A 25 30.64 -1.35 -25.96
N TRP A 26 31.06 -2.61 -26.03
CA TRP A 26 32.43 -3.03 -25.77
C TRP A 26 32.92 -3.90 -26.92
N LYS A 27 34.18 -3.72 -27.33
CA LYS A 27 34.80 -4.60 -28.34
C LYS A 27 35.08 -5.97 -27.72
N PRO A 28 34.78 -7.07 -28.41
CA PRO A 28 34.86 -8.38 -27.81
C PRO A 28 36.30 -8.86 -27.83
N TRP A 29 36.92 -8.93 -26.65
CA TRP A 29 38.24 -9.54 -26.51
C TRP A 29 38.08 -11.05 -26.29
N LYS A 30 38.82 -11.87 -27.05
CA LYS A 30 38.70 -13.35 -27.01
C LYS A 30 38.82 -13.94 -25.61
N ALA A 31 39.71 -13.40 -24.77
CA ALA A 31 39.85 -13.86 -23.38
C ALA A 31 38.63 -13.53 -22.51
N ASN A 32 37.95 -12.40 -22.75
CA ASN A 32 36.76 -12.03 -21.98
C ASN A 32 35.59 -12.96 -22.30
N ILE A 33 35.40 -13.32 -23.58
CA ILE A 33 34.36 -14.29 -24.00
C ILE A 33 34.56 -15.63 -23.28
N HIS A 34 35.80 -16.11 -23.18
CA HIS A 34 36.09 -17.35 -22.48
C HIS A 34 35.70 -17.29 -20.99
N VAL A 35 36.03 -16.19 -20.31
CA VAL A 35 35.66 -15.97 -18.89
C VAL A 35 34.14 -15.99 -18.72
N TYR A 36 33.39 -15.32 -19.61
CA TYR A 36 31.93 -15.33 -19.55
C TYR A 36 31.33 -16.70 -19.86
N SER A 37 31.88 -17.44 -20.84
CA SER A 37 31.44 -18.80 -21.14
C SER A 37 31.61 -19.75 -19.95
N LYS A 38 32.69 -19.57 -19.18
CA LYS A 38 32.95 -20.34 -17.96
C LYS A 38 31.98 -19.95 -16.84
N PHE A 39 31.67 -18.66 -16.69
CA PHE A 39 30.67 -18.18 -15.74
C PHE A 39 29.28 -18.75 -16.05
N LEU A 40 28.87 -18.75 -17.33
CA LEU A 40 27.59 -19.32 -17.76
C LEU A 40 27.50 -20.82 -17.45
N ASN A 41 28.54 -21.60 -17.75
CA ASN A 41 28.57 -23.02 -17.41
C ASN A 41 28.45 -23.26 -15.91
N SER A 42 29.19 -22.50 -15.10
CA SER A 42 29.13 -22.62 -13.64
C SER A 42 27.76 -22.23 -13.07
N PHE A 43 27.10 -21.25 -13.68
CA PHE A 43 25.74 -20.86 -13.34
C PHE A 43 24.72 -21.95 -13.70
N GLU A 44 24.86 -22.60 -14.86
CA GLU A 44 24.03 -23.74 -15.25
C GLU A 44 24.20 -24.92 -14.27
N GLU A 45 25.42 -25.21 -13.83
CA GLU A 45 25.70 -26.22 -12.80
C GLU A 45 25.07 -25.85 -11.46
N GLY A 46 25.15 -24.58 -11.06
CA GLY A 46 24.50 -24.06 -9.84
C GLY A 46 22.97 -24.17 -9.90
N LEU A 47 22.37 -23.87 -11.05
CA LEU A 47 20.94 -24.07 -11.30
C LEU A 47 20.56 -25.56 -11.28
N ALA A 48 21.38 -26.45 -11.83
CA ALA A 48 21.13 -27.89 -11.79
C ALA A 48 21.18 -28.44 -10.36
N LYS A 49 22.07 -27.90 -9.52
CA LYS A 49 22.12 -28.25 -8.09
C LYS A 49 20.90 -27.72 -7.34
N LEU A 50 20.49 -26.49 -7.60
CA LEU A 50 19.25 -25.92 -7.05
C LEU A 50 18.01 -26.70 -7.51
N ARG A 51 17.98 -27.18 -8.77
CA ARG A 51 16.92 -28.06 -9.29
C ARG A 51 16.79 -29.32 -8.44
N GLN A 52 17.89 -30.00 -8.12
CA GLN A 52 17.88 -31.20 -7.30
C GLN A 52 17.39 -30.93 -5.87
N THR A 53 17.81 -29.84 -5.25
CA THR A 53 17.37 -29.47 -3.88
C THR A 53 15.92 -28.98 -3.84
N LEU A 54 15.42 -28.34 -4.91
CA LEU A 54 14.05 -27.82 -4.97
C LEU A 54 13.01 -28.86 -5.38
N GLU A 55 13.42 -29.91 -6.10
CA GLU A 55 12.53 -31.00 -6.50
C GLU A 55 12.07 -31.84 -5.30
N GLU A 56 12.79 -31.76 -4.17
CA GLU A 56 12.49 -32.45 -2.92
C GLU A 56 11.46 -31.71 -2.03
N ASP A 57 11.28 -30.38 -2.18
CA ASP A 57 10.69 -29.56 -1.11
C ASP A 57 9.50 -28.64 -1.51
N ASN A 58 9.07 -28.55 -2.79
CA ASN A 58 7.90 -27.70 -3.12
C ASN A 58 7.21 -27.99 -4.47
N GLU A 59 5.91 -28.34 -4.44
CA GLU A 59 5.10 -28.53 -5.66
C GLU A 59 4.82 -27.22 -6.41
N ASN A 60 4.67 -26.10 -5.71
CA ASN A 60 4.40 -24.79 -6.33
C ASN A 60 5.57 -24.23 -7.14
N LEU A 61 6.80 -24.71 -6.88
CA LEU A 61 7.98 -24.27 -7.62
C LEU A 61 8.28 -25.13 -8.85
N ARG A 62 7.66 -26.32 -8.96
CA ARG A 62 7.73 -27.15 -10.18
C ARG A 62 7.15 -26.44 -11.39
N GLU A 63 6.14 -25.58 -11.21
CA GLU A 63 5.52 -24.84 -12.32
C GLU A 63 6.47 -23.78 -12.90
N TYR A 64 7.21 -23.07 -12.04
CA TYR A 64 8.23 -22.10 -12.48
C TYR A 64 9.43 -22.78 -13.14
N LEU A 65 9.84 -23.96 -12.65
CA LEU A 65 10.92 -24.75 -13.27
C LEU A 65 10.52 -25.32 -14.63
N LYS A 66 9.26 -25.76 -14.80
CA LYS A 66 8.73 -26.20 -16.10
C LYS A 66 8.74 -25.08 -17.14
N LEU A 67 8.48 -23.84 -16.72
CA LEU A 67 8.56 -22.68 -17.61
C LEU A 67 10.00 -22.42 -18.08
N ALA A 68 10.97 -22.55 -17.17
CA ALA A 68 12.39 -22.44 -17.50
C ALA A 68 12.89 -23.63 -18.35
N GLU A 69 12.37 -24.83 -18.10
CA GLU A 69 12.71 -26.05 -18.84
C GLU A 69 12.26 -25.96 -20.30
N ASN A 70 11.04 -25.47 -20.55
CA ASN A 70 10.53 -25.21 -21.90
C ASN A 70 11.36 -24.17 -22.69
N LEU A 71 12.06 -23.26 -22.01
CA LEU A 71 13.02 -22.35 -22.64
C LEU A 71 14.36 -23.04 -22.94
N SER A 72 14.73 -24.05 -22.16
CA SER A 72 16.05 -24.69 -22.18
C SER A 72 16.12 -26.00 -22.99
N SER A 73 14.98 -26.64 -23.28
CA SER A 73 14.86 -27.95 -23.93
C SER A 73 15.23 -27.97 -25.42
N SER A 74 15.77 -26.88 -25.95
CA SER A 74 16.51 -26.87 -27.23
C SER A 74 17.96 -27.35 -27.02
N THR A 75 18.14 -28.47 -26.31
CA THR A 75 19.44 -29.04 -25.95
C THR A 75 20.16 -29.70 -27.12
N GLU A 76 19.44 -30.13 -28.16
CA GLU A 76 20.05 -30.65 -29.40
C GLU A 76 20.69 -29.54 -30.27
N TYR A 77 20.33 -28.27 -30.01
CA TYR A 77 20.86 -27.08 -30.67
C TYR A 77 22.12 -26.53 -29.98
N LYS A 78 22.41 -26.92 -28.73
CA LYS A 78 23.51 -26.36 -27.93
C LYS A 78 24.91 -26.77 -28.43
N ASP A 79 25.08 -27.98 -28.97
CA ASP A 79 26.40 -28.51 -29.34
C ASP A 79 26.86 -28.13 -30.76
N SER A 80 25.93 -27.95 -31.70
CA SER A 80 26.20 -27.42 -33.05
C SER A 80 26.45 -25.91 -33.02
N VAL A 81 25.65 -25.17 -32.23
CA VAL A 81 25.83 -23.72 -32.02
C VAL A 81 27.18 -23.43 -31.36
N ARG A 82 27.69 -24.25 -30.45
CA ARG A 82 28.96 -23.97 -29.76
C ARG A 82 30.17 -23.90 -30.70
N LYS A 83 30.16 -24.68 -31.80
CA LYS A 83 31.25 -24.71 -32.80
C LYS A 83 31.08 -23.61 -33.86
N ASP A 84 29.85 -23.30 -34.27
CA ASP A 84 29.56 -22.22 -35.23
C ASP A 84 29.65 -20.82 -34.58
N LEU A 85 29.25 -20.69 -33.33
CA LEU A 85 29.37 -19.47 -32.54
C LEU A 85 30.82 -19.02 -32.42
N ALA A 86 31.79 -19.94 -32.33
CA ALA A 86 33.21 -19.59 -32.28
C ALA A 86 33.73 -18.96 -33.59
N VAL A 87 33.08 -19.26 -34.72
CA VAL A 87 33.43 -18.75 -36.06
C VAL A 87 32.71 -17.41 -36.32
N ASP A 88 31.46 -17.29 -35.90
CA ASP A 88 30.61 -16.12 -36.17
C ASP A 88 30.83 -14.94 -35.17
N LEU A 89 31.39 -15.21 -33.99
CA LEU A 89 31.79 -14.19 -33.01
C LEU A 89 32.93 -13.26 -33.50
N SER A 90 33.53 -13.54 -34.66
CA SER A 90 34.54 -12.67 -35.28
C SER A 90 33.92 -11.48 -36.03
N HIS A 91 32.61 -11.48 -36.29
CA HIS A 91 31.91 -10.35 -36.90
C HIS A 91 31.48 -9.34 -35.83
N GLU A 92 31.91 -8.09 -35.99
CA GLU A 92 31.43 -6.96 -35.19
C GLU A 92 29.89 -6.91 -35.30
N ASN A 93 29.19 -6.84 -34.16
CA ASN A 93 27.72 -6.80 -33.99
C ASN A 93 26.94 -8.14 -33.87
N ALA A 94 27.61 -9.30 -33.83
CA ALA A 94 26.91 -10.60 -33.68
C ALA A 94 26.52 -10.96 -32.23
N TYR A 95 26.86 -10.13 -31.23
CA TYR A 95 26.66 -10.46 -29.82
C TYR A 95 25.95 -9.33 -29.07
N THR A 96 24.92 -9.70 -28.30
CA THR A 96 24.26 -8.81 -27.34
C THR A 96 24.26 -9.51 -25.99
N MET A 97 24.93 -8.93 -25.01
CA MET A 97 24.97 -9.45 -23.65
C MET A 97 23.91 -8.73 -22.81
N ILE A 98 23.00 -9.49 -22.22
CA ILE A 98 21.97 -8.98 -21.32
C ILE A 98 22.32 -9.46 -19.90
N SER A 99 22.74 -8.54 -19.03
CA SER A 99 22.95 -8.82 -17.61
C SER A 99 21.78 -8.28 -16.80
N LEU A 100 21.01 -9.18 -16.17
CA LEU A 100 19.97 -8.80 -15.22
C LEU A 100 20.55 -8.82 -13.81
N HIS A 101 20.61 -7.66 -13.15
CA HIS A 101 21.03 -7.58 -11.76
C HIS A 101 20.03 -6.78 -10.93
N ARG A 102 19.70 -7.28 -9.75
CA ARG A 102 18.83 -6.60 -8.79
C ARG A 102 19.63 -5.52 -8.05
N ARG A 103 19.42 -4.25 -8.40
CA ARG A 103 20.18 -3.10 -7.86
C ARG A 103 20.09 -2.95 -6.34
N MET A 104 18.96 -3.32 -5.73
CA MET A 104 18.75 -3.22 -4.28
C MET A 104 17.99 -4.47 -3.77
N SER A 105 18.48 -5.05 -2.67
CA SER A 105 17.83 -6.19 -2.00
C SER A 105 16.56 -5.82 -1.22
N VAL A 106 16.35 -4.52 -1.00
CA VAL A 106 15.19 -4.00 -0.27
C VAL A 106 13.95 -4.06 -1.17
N THR A 107 12.88 -4.67 -0.67
CA THR A 107 11.56 -4.66 -1.29
C THR A 107 10.78 -3.46 -0.75
N HIS A 108 10.34 -2.55 -1.63
CA HIS A 108 9.44 -1.47 -1.23
C HIS A 108 8.00 -1.99 -1.23
N ILE A 109 7.40 -2.08 -0.04
CA ILE A 109 6.01 -2.49 0.13
C ILE A 109 5.15 -1.22 0.09
N ARG A 110 4.21 -1.15 -0.85
CA ARG A 110 3.26 -0.05 -1.00
C ARG A 110 1.86 -0.58 -0.72
N GLU A 111 1.36 -0.30 0.47
CA GLU A 111 0.01 -0.67 0.89
C GLU A 111 -0.92 0.53 0.81
N GLU A 112 -2.11 0.33 0.24
CA GLU A 112 -3.19 1.31 0.29
C GLU A 112 -3.88 1.18 1.64
N ARG A 113 -3.77 2.22 2.48
CA ARG A 113 -4.41 2.24 3.80
C ARG A 113 -5.79 2.91 3.70
N LEU A 114 -6.81 2.26 4.27
CA LEU A 114 -8.14 2.84 4.38
C LEU A 114 -8.09 3.99 5.39
N VAL A 115 -8.13 5.24 4.90
CA VAL A 115 -7.98 6.45 5.74
C VAL A 115 -9.24 6.75 6.57
N ILE A 116 -10.40 6.24 6.14
CA ILE A 116 -11.69 6.50 6.79
C ILE A 116 -12.32 5.16 7.15
N ASP A 117 -12.28 4.86 8.45
CA ASP A 117 -12.96 3.70 9.02
C ASP A 117 -14.32 4.12 9.61
N ILE A 118 -15.32 3.24 9.52
CA ILE A 118 -16.68 3.50 10.00
C ILE A 118 -16.70 3.74 11.51
N PHE A 119 -15.78 3.11 12.25
CA PHE A 119 -15.62 3.33 13.69
C PHE A 119 -15.20 4.77 14.02
N ILE A 120 -14.32 5.36 13.21
CA ILE A 120 -13.88 6.75 13.36
C ILE A 120 -15.05 7.69 13.06
N LEU A 121 -15.85 7.38 12.04
CA LEU A 121 -17.04 8.16 11.69
C LEU A 121 -18.07 8.14 12.83
N ILE A 122 -18.38 6.96 13.36
CA ILE A 122 -19.33 6.77 14.47
C ILE A 122 -18.82 7.46 15.74
N SER A 123 -17.53 7.38 16.04
CA SER A 123 -16.94 8.06 17.20
C SER A 123 -17.11 9.58 17.13
N ARG A 124 -16.87 10.19 15.96
CA ARG A 124 -17.04 11.64 15.76
C ARG A 124 -18.50 12.06 15.81
N VAL A 125 -19.40 11.30 15.17
CA VAL A 125 -20.84 11.56 15.18
C VAL A 125 -21.41 11.39 16.58
N GLY A 126 -21.01 10.35 17.31
CA GLY A 126 -21.40 10.13 18.70
C GLY A 126 -20.93 11.23 19.65
N GLY A 127 -19.71 11.75 19.43
CA GLY A 127 -19.21 12.92 20.16
C GLY A 127 -20.06 14.18 19.92
N LEU A 128 -20.43 14.46 18.67
CA LEU A 128 -21.33 15.56 18.32
C LEU A 128 -22.71 15.41 18.96
N PHE A 129 -23.31 14.22 18.90
CA PHE A 129 -24.61 13.97 19.52
C PHE A 129 -24.58 14.13 21.04
N SER A 130 -23.55 13.62 21.72
CA SER A 130 -23.41 13.76 23.17
C SER A 130 -23.37 15.22 23.60
N LEU A 131 -22.62 16.07 22.88
CA LEU A 131 -22.58 17.51 23.13
C LEU A 131 -23.95 18.17 22.94
N THR A 132 -24.67 17.83 21.87
CA THR A 132 -26.01 18.39 21.62
C THR A 132 -27.01 18.00 22.70
N ILE A 133 -26.99 16.75 23.16
CA ILE A 133 -27.87 16.27 24.22
C ILE A 133 -27.52 16.96 25.54
N GLY A 134 -26.23 17.04 25.89
CA GLY A 134 -25.78 17.73 27.10
C GLY A 134 -26.18 19.21 27.12
N LEU A 135 -25.98 19.92 26.00
CA LEU A 135 -26.38 21.33 25.88
C LEU A 135 -27.90 21.50 25.96
N SER A 136 -28.66 20.62 25.29
CA SER A 136 -30.12 20.67 25.32
C SER A 136 -30.68 20.42 26.74
N ALA A 137 -30.06 19.52 27.50
CA ALA A 137 -30.45 19.25 28.88
C ALA A 137 -30.13 20.45 29.80
N ALA A 138 -28.96 21.07 29.65
CA ALA A 138 -28.60 22.27 30.40
C ALA A 138 -29.58 23.43 30.12
N PHE A 139 -29.89 23.66 28.83
CA PHE A 139 -30.86 24.67 28.43
C PHE A 139 -32.25 24.41 29.03
N LEU A 140 -32.72 23.15 29.06
CA LEU A 140 -34.02 22.81 29.66
C LEU A 140 -34.06 23.10 31.17
N VAL A 141 -32.98 22.83 31.90
CA VAL A 141 -32.90 23.12 33.34
C VAL A 141 -32.97 24.63 33.59
N GLU A 142 -32.21 25.43 32.84
CA GLU A 142 -32.27 26.90 32.92
C GLU A 142 -33.67 27.43 32.58
N MET A 143 -34.32 26.84 31.57
CA MET A 143 -35.70 27.19 31.18
C MET A 143 -36.70 26.96 32.31
N ILE A 144 -36.58 25.84 33.03
CA ILE A 144 -37.44 25.51 34.18
C ILE A 144 -37.20 26.48 35.34
N GLU A 145 -35.93 26.81 35.62
CA GLU A 145 -35.57 27.78 36.65
C GLU A 145 -36.12 29.18 36.33
N LEU A 146 -36.01 29.61 35.08
CA LEU A 146 -36.55 30.88 34.62
C LEU A 146 -38.07 30.94 34.79
N ILE A 147 -38.79 29.87 34.45
CA ILE A 147 -40.25 29.79 34.66
C ILE A 147 -40.58 29.85 36.15
N TYR A 148 -39.83 29.16 36.99
CA TYR A 148 -40.04 29.17 38.44
C TYR A 148 -39.89 30.58 39.03
N LEU A 149 -38.83 31.31 38.66
CA LEU A 149 -38.60 32.69 39.09
C LEU A 149 -39.65 33.65 38.52
N ALA A 150 -40.05 33.49 37.25
CA ALA A 150 -41.09 34.31 36.64
C ALA A 150 -42.46 34.14 37.34
N CYS A 151 -42.79 32.92 37.77
CA CYS A 151 -44.00 32.63 38.53
C CYS A 151 -43.95 33.19 39.96
N GLN A 152 -42.79 33.17 40.62
CA GLN A 152 -42.62 33.83 41.93
C GLN A 152 -42.74 35.36 41.81
N SER A 153 -42.12 35.96 40.79
CA SER A 153 -42.16 37.42 40.57
C SER A 153 -43.58 37.95 40.35
N LYS A 154 -44.47 37.15 39.75
CA LYS A 154 -45.90 37.47 39.62
C LYS A 154 -46.71 37.29 40.90
N ARG A 155 -46.17 36.57 41.89
CA ARG A 155 -46.83 36.28 43.18
C ARG A 155 -46.43 37.25 44.29
N THR A 156 -45.44 38.12 44.09
CA THR A 156 -45.16 39.23 45.01
C THR A 156 -46.16 40.37 44.74
N PRO A 157 -47.17 40.62 45.59
CA PRO A 157 -47.94 41.86 45.51
C PRO A 157 -46.99 43.05 45.79
N PRO A 158 -47.25 44.24 45.20
CA PRO A 158 -46.46 45.43 45.53
C PRO A 158 -46.52 45.65 47.04
N ALA A 159 -45.35 45.74 47.66
CA ALA A 159 -45.23 46.08 49.07
C ALA A 159 -45.97 47.42 49.32
N PRO A 160 -46.81 47.52 50.37
CA PRO A 160 -47.41 48.80 50.71
C PRO A 160 -46.28 49.77 51.05
N LEU A 161 -46.33 50.96 50.45
CA LEU A 161 -45.46 52.08 50.79
C LEU A 161 -45.58 52.32 52.30
N ALA A 162 -44.51 52.03 53.03
CA ALA A 162 -44.34 52.52 54.39
C ALA A 162 -44.12 54.03 54.29
N GLU A 163 -45.16 54.80 54.60
CA GLU A 163 -45.03 56.23 54.83
C GLU A 163 -44.35 56.44 56.19
N ASP A 164 -43.09 56.86 56.14
CA ASP A 164 -42.35 57.39 57.28
C ASP A 164 -42.83 58.81 57.61
N GLY A 165 -43.36 58.99 58.83
CA GLY A 165 -43.05 60.16 59.66
C GLY A 165 -44.05 61.33 59.72
N ALA A 166 -44.75 61.45 60.87
CA ALA A 166 -45.02 62.72 61.56
C ALA A 166 -45.40 62.40 63.02
N PHE A 167 -44.50 62.63 63.99
CA PHE A 167 -44.47 63.82 64.86
C PHE A 167 -45.75 64.02 65.68
N ILE A 168 -45.69 63.76 67.00
CA ILE A 168 -46.03 64.62 68.18
C ILE A 168 -46.23 63.68 69.39
N THR A 169 -45.39 63.80 70.43
CA THR A 169 -45.80 63.45 71.80
C THR A 169 -45.37 64.56 72.76
N THR A 170 -46.39 65.22 73.29
CA THR A 170 -46.40 66.23 74.36
C THR A 170 -46.14 65.63 75.74
N VAL A 171 -45.40 66.40 76.54
CA VAL A 171 -45.36 66.55 78.02
C VAL A 171 -45.29 65.28 78.87
#